data_AF-A0A553NF73-F1
#
_entry.id   AF-A0A553NF73-F1
#
_cell.length_a   1.000
_cell.length_b   1.000
_cell.length_c   1.000
_cell.angle_alpha   90.00
_cell.angle_beta   90.00
_cell.angle_gamma   90.00
#
_symmetry.space_group_name_H-M   'P 1'
#
loop_
_entity.id
_entity.type
_entity.pdbx_description
1 polymer ?
#
loop_
_entity_poly.entity_id
_entity_poly.type
_entity_poly.pdbx_seq_one_letter_code
_entity_poly.pdbx_strand_id
1 'polypeptide(L)'
;MCQLLNCHPSAVHRSFRQPIHLPNYEDDRTMMSVEACRSLSSTSESNKRYFHCGQCRKLLGSLFAVQRHRPKCQSQGPCGVSAHDHTFVNEKFPDMAAAKAWVIAQELDKSFATSIVKGNYVAYHCRLRRSRKSEKLVPDPTKRRSVKGKPVYNCQAQFTLNLTKLCQCDTVDDNSECNNYHETFRLRGCLTHSHTIEPQYLRLSKVKRNTLLSLLKKGVAKSTILKQYCSLYPAEDADYKLITAIDLENLQRQLMRDKSNAGPGQEINESAQAAVEDQSSEPPSHRDDALEHLEQPESRRLQAISSLDQWKAFLEMDKPWSEKRALIEKNEDLGQCLSLSRYGNIIPHGNERTNSLHS
;
A
#
# COMPACT_ATOMS: atom_id res chain seq x y z
N MET A 1 -38.09 7.43 -43.02
CA MET A 1 -37.31 8.61 -43.48
C MET A 1 -37.14 9.55 -42.29
N CYS A 2 -36.02 9.45 -41.57
CA CYS A 2 -35.66 10.39 -40.50
C CYS A 2 -34.27 10.93 -40.82
N GLN A 3 -34.20 12.25 -41.01
CA GLN A 3 -33.01 12.98 -41.39
C GLN A 3 -32.07 13.15 -40.19
N LEU A 4 -30.79 12.86 -40.46
CA LEU A 4 -29.65 13.07 -39.58
C LEU A 4 -29.30 14.57 -39.56
N LEU A 5 -29.23 15.17 -38.37
CA LEU A 5 -28.59 16.48 -38.16
C LEU A 5 -27.25 16.28 -37.45
N ASN A 6 -26.18 16.42 -38.23
CA ASN A 6 -24.80 16.48 -37.76
C ASN A 6 -24.48 17.90 -37.27
N CYS A 7 -24.19 18.04 -35.98
CA CYS A 7 -23.57 19.25 -35.43
C CYS A 7 -22.07 18.99 -35.20
N HIS A 8 -21.22 19.64 -36.00
CA HIS A 8 -19.77 19.72 -35.75
C HIS A 8 -19.47 20.78 -34.68
N PRO A 9 -18.55 20.54 -33.73
CA PRO A 9 -18.06 21.59 -32.84
C PRO A 9 -16.86 22.33 -33.47
N SER A 10 -16.97 23.66 -33.49
CA SER A 10 -15.94 24.61 -33.91
C SER A 10 -14.67 24.54 -33.08
N ALA A 11 -13.53 24.52 -33.75
CA ALA A 11 -12.20 24.55 -33.15
C ALA A 11 -11.87 25.94 -32.60
N VAL A 12 -11.62 26.04 -31.29
CA VAL A 12 -11.12 27.25 -30.62
C VAL A 12 -9.59 27.25 -30.69
N HIS A 13 -9.04 28.09 -31.57
CA HIS A 13 -7.62 28.40 -31.65
C HIS A 13 -7.17 29.07 -30.34
N ARG A 14 -6.27 28.43 -29.58
CA ARG A 14 -5.57 29.05 -28.44
C ARG A 14 -4.23 29.61 -28.91
N SER A 15 -4.11 30.94 -28.87
CA SER A 15 -2.87 31.67 -29.16
C SER A 15 -1.76 31.32 -28.16
N PHE A 16 -0.58 31.00 -28.69
CA PHE A 16 0.65 30.76 -27.94
C PHE A 16 1.13 32.05 -27.26
N ARG A 17 1.30 32.03 -25.93
CA ARG A 17 2.05 33.07 -25.20
C ARG A 17 3.54 32.76 -25.28
N GLN A 18 4.33 33.77 -25.66
CA GLN A 18 5.80 33.69 -25.68
C GLN A 18 6.39 33.59 -24.25
N PRO A 19 7.61 33.03 -24.10
CA PRO A 19 8.28 32.92 -22.81
C PRO A 19 8.82 34.29 -22.35
N ILE A 20 8.53 34.65 -21.09
CA ILE A 20 9.11 35.82 -20.43
C ILE A 20 10.49 35.41 -19.89
N HIS A 21 11.53 36.11 -20.33
CA HIS A 21 12.88 36.01 -19.80
C HIS A 21 12.93 36.73 -18.44
N LEU A 22 13.26 36.01 -17.36
CA LEU A 22 13.53 36.61 -16.06
C LEU A 22 15.05 36.79 -15.89
N PRO A 23 15.52 37.93 -15.34
CA PRO A 23 16.94 38.16 -15.09
C PRO A 23 17.45 37.35 -13.88
N ASN A 24 18.72 36.94 -13.96
CA ASN A 24 19.46 36.24 -12.92
C ASN A 24 19.56 37.11 -11.66
N TYR A 25 19.13 36.57 -10.53
CA TYR A 25 19.30 37.14 -9.20
C TYR A 25 20.49 36.43 -8.55
N GLU A 26 21.57 37.17 -8.26
CA GLU A 26 22.74 36.65 -7.58
C GLU A 26 22.45 36.52 -6.06
N ASP A 27 22.75 35.35 -5.53
CA ASP A 27 22.52 34.93 -4.14
C ASP A 27 23.60 35.49 -3.20
N ASP A 28 23.27 36.53 -2.44
CA ASP A 28 24.00 36.89 -1.21
C ASP A 28 23.40 36.10 -0.03
N ARG A 29 24.04 34.95 0.27
CA ARG A 29 23.55 33.96 1.22
C ARG A 29 24.23 34.12 2.59
N THR A 30 23.71 35.03 3.41
CA THR A 30 24.08 35.13 4.83
C THR A 30 23.58 33.88 5.58
N MET A 31 24.51 33.11 6.17
CA MET A 31 24.19 31.94 6.98
C MET A 31 23.51 32.35 8.29
N MET A 32 22.18 32.29 8.35
CA MET A 32 21.45 32.27 9.62
C MET A 32 21.53 30.88 10.26
N SER A 33 21.92 30.85 11.54
CA SER A 33 22.08 29.64 12.35
C SER A 33 20.80 28.79 12.41
N VAL A 34 20.95 27.49 12.17
CA VAL A 34 19.88 26.49 12.05
C VAL A 34 19.13 26.22 13.38
N GLU A 35 19.67 26.70 14.50
CA GLU A 35 19.14 26.40 15.85
C GLU A 35 18.07 27.39 16.35
N ALA A 36 17.86 28.53 15.69
CA ALA A 36 16.86 29.53 16.10
C ALA A 36 15.47 29.37 15.43
N CYS A 37 15.32 28.48 14.44
CA CYS A 37 14.10 28.39 13.62
C CYS A 37 13.08 27.31 14.07
N ARG A 38 13.32 26.56 15.16
CA ARG A 38 12.41 25.49 15.61
C ARG A 38 11.36 25.91 16.65
N SER A 39 11.43 27.14 17.18
CA SER A 39 10.65 27.51 18.37
C SER A 39 9.54 28.56 18.13
N LEU A 40 9.27 28.97 16.89
CA LEU A 40 8.31 30.05 16.59
C LEU A 40 7.24 29.70 15.55
N SER A 41 6.96 28.42 15.30
CA SER A 41 5.83 27.98 14.47
C SER A 41 4.53 27.80 15.25
N SER A 42 4.34 28.54 16.36
CA SER A 42 3.00 28.82 16.88
C SER A 42 2.35 29.90 16.02
N THR A 43 2.27 29.68 14.70
CA THR A 43 1.43 30.51 13.84
C THR A 43 0.03 30.38 14.40
N SER A 44 -0.54 31.47 14.90
CA SER A 44 -1.90 31.52 15.42
C SER A 44 -2.80 30.73 14.49
N GLU A 45 -3.26 29.56 14.94
CA GLU A 45 -4.31 28.82 14.27
C GLU A 45 -5.56 29.68 14.38
N SER A 46 -5.66 30.66 13.48
CA SER A 46 -6.88 31.41 13.25
C SER A 46 -8.00 30.39 13.18
N ASN A 47 -9.07 30.61 13.96
CA ASN A 47 -10.22 29.72 14.10
C ASN A 47 -10.73 29.25 12.73
N LYS A 48 -10.14 28.16 12.22
CA LYS A 48 -10.51 27.58 10.93
C LYS A 48 -11.80 26.85 11.18
N ARG A 49 -12.89 27.44 10.69
CA ARG A 49 -14.22 26.84 10.76
C ARG A 49 -14.26 25.65 9.82
N TYR A 50 -14.61 24.49 10.37
CA TYR A 50 -14.82 23.27 9.62
C TYR A 50 -16.30 22.92 9.62
N PHE A 51 -16.79 22.40 8.51
CA PHE A 51 -18.19 22.03 8.35
C PHE A 51 -18.32 20.53 8.08
N HIS A 52 -19.34 19.92 8.67
CA HIS A 52 -19.59 18.49 8.50
C HIS A 52 -20.16 18.17 7.12
N CYS A 53 -19.74 17.01 6.59
CA CYS A 53 -20.58 16.24 5.69
C CYS A 53 -21.32 15.17 6.51
N GLY A 54 -22.64 15.27 6.65
CA GLY A 54 -23.46 14.33 7.43
C GLY A 54 -23.44 12.90 6.91
N GLN A 55 -22.98 12.66 5.68
CA GLN A 55 -22.91 11.33 5.11
C GLN A 55 -21.61 10.57 5.39
N CYS A 56 -20.45 11.23 5.24
CA CYS A 56 -19.16 10.56 5.42
C CYS A 56 -18.33 11.09 6.58
N ARG A 57 -18.89 12.00 7.39
CA ARG A 57 -18.27 12.65 8.54
C ARG A 57 -16.98 13.41 8.23
N LYS A 58 -16.65 13.62 6.96
CA LYS A 58 -15.49 14.40 6.53
C LYS A 58 -15.71 15.87 6.84
N LEU A 59 -14.69 16.51 7.40
CA LEU A 59 -14.69 17.95 7.63
C LEU A 59 -14.11 18.71 6.43
N LEU A 60 -14.75 19.82 6.11
CA LEU A 60 -14.46 20.66 4.95
C LEU A 60 -14.32 22.11 5.40
N GLY A 61 -13.39 22.86 4.81
CA GLY A 61 -13.08 24.22 5.27
C GLY A 61 -14.13 25.29 4.94
N SER A 62 -15.25 24.91 4.30
CA SER A 62 -16.37 25.81 4.00
C SER A 62 -17.64 25.05 3.64
N LEU A 63 -18.80 25.69 3.81
CA LEU A 63 -20.09 25.17 3.33
C LEU A 63 -20.10 24.92 1.81
N PHE A 64 -19.48 25.81 1.04
CA PHE A 64 -19.34 25.61 -0.41
C PHE A 64 -18.56 24.32 -0.74
N ALA A 65 -17.52 23.99 0.05
CA ALA A 65 -16.81 22.73 -0.10
C ALA A 65 -17.68 21.52 0.27
N VAL A 66 -18.56 21.62 1.28
CA VAL A 66 -19.59 20.61 1.61
C VAL A 66 -20.52 20.37 0.44
N GLN A 67 -21.07 21.43 -0.15
CA GLN A 67 -21.98 21.33 -1.30
C GLN A 67 -21.31 20.66 -2.51
N ARG A 68 -20.06 21.02 -2.83
CA ARG A 68 -19.28 20.36 -3.91
C ARG A 68 -18.88 18.92 -3.58
N HIS A 69 -18.76 18.60 -2.30
CA HIS A 69 -18.40 17.27 -1.85
C HIS A 69 -19.58 16.30 -1.88
N ARG A 70 -20.78 16.75 -1.48
CA ARG A 70 -22.00 15.93 -1.37
C ARG A 70 -22.26 15.02 -2.59
N PRO A 71 -22.24 15.49 -3.86
CA PRO A 71 -22.48 14.59 -5.00
C PRO A 71 -21.41 13.50 -5.14
N LYS A 72 -20.15 13.78 -4.76
CA LYS A 72 -19.05 12.80 -4.77
C LYS A 72 -19.06 11.87 -3.55
N CYS A 73 -19.70 12.33 -2.48
CA CYS A 73 -19.92 11.53 -1.28
C CYS A 73 -20.98 10.46 -1.55
N GLN A 74 -22.07 10.86 -2.21
CA GLN A 74 -23.22 10.02 -2.58
C GLN A 74 -22.97 9.13 -3.78
N SER A 75 -22.19 9.59 -4.76
CA SER A 75 -21.95 8.83 -5.99
C SER A 75 -21.38 7.46 -5.65
N GLN A 76 -21.99 6.42 -6.22
CA GLN A 76 -21.61 5.02 -6.12
C GLN A 76 -20.14 4.85 -6.57
N GLY A 77 -19.22 4.91 -5.60
CA GLY A 77 -17.84 4.55 -5.81
C GLY A 77 -16.87 5.63 -6.33
N PRO A 78 -15.58 5.53 -5.98
CA PRO A 78 -14.54 6.49 -6.35
C PRO A 78 -14.03 6.39 -7.80
N CYS A 79 -14.43 5.38 -8.57
CA CYS A 79 -14.09 5.28 -10.00
C CYS A 79 -15.12 5.91 -10.94
N GLY A 80 -16.31 6.30 -10.45
CA GLY A 80 -17.31 7.07 -11.21
C GLY A 80 -17.89 6.37 -12.45
N VAL A 81 -17.72 5.05 -12.55
CA VAL A 81 -18.20 4.22 -13.68
C VAL A 81 -19.21 3.23 -13.12
N SER A 82 -20.46 3.25 -13.58
CA SER A 82 -21.52 2.35 -13.09
C SER A 82 -21.49 0.93 -13.69
N ALA A 83 -20.64 0.70 -14.69
CA ALA A 83 -20.69 -0.50 -15.54
C ALA A 83 -19.91 -1.73 -15.02
N HIS A 84 -19.49 -1.77 -13.74
CA HIS A 84 -18.81 -2.94 -13.20
C HIS A 84 -19.02 -3.09 -11.69
N ASP A 85 -18.88 -4.33 -11.21
CA ASP A 85 -18.93 -4.64 -9.79
C ASP A 85 -17.72 -4.08 -9.06
N HIS A 86 -17.98 -3.19 -8.11
CA HIS A 86 -16.93 -2.47 -7.43
C HIS A 86 -16.47 -3.20 -6.16
N THR A 87 -15.17 -3.49 -6.10
CA THR A 87 -14.49 -3.85 -4.87
C THR A 87 -13.96 -2.56 -4.26
N PHE A 88 -14.69 -2.01 -3.28
CA PHE A 88 -14.31 -0.77 -2.61
C PHE A 88 -13.31 -1.02 -1.48
N VAL A 89 -12.40 -0.08 -1.32
CA VAL A 89 -11.53 -0.01 -0.15
C VAL A 89 -11.78 1.32 0.57
N ASN A 90 -11.92 1.26 1.91
CA ASN A 90 -12.21 2.42 2.75
C ASN A 90 -11.61 2.27 4.15
N GLU A 91 -10.28 2.13 4.19
CA GLU A 91 -9.52 1.92 5.42
C GLU A 91 -9.05 3.23 6.06
N LYS A 92 -8.80 3.20 7.37
CA LYS A 92 -8.27 4.32 8.15
C LYS A 92 -7.01 3.88 8.88
N PHE A 93 -6.04 4.78 8.98
CA PHE A 93 -4.73 4.49 9.56
C PHE A 93 -4.27 5.64 10.45
N PRO A 94 -3.45 5.34 11.49
CA PRO A 94 -2.88 6.36 12.36
C PRO A 94 -1.87 7.24 11.61
N ASP A 95 -1.08 6.64 10.71
CA ASP A 95 -0.04 7.34 9.95
C ASP A 95 0.06 6.83 8.50
N MET A 96 0.81 7.57 7.69
CA MET A 96 1.07 7.26 6.28
C MET A 96 1.88 5.97 6.09
N ALA A 97 2.74 5.61 7.03
CA ALA A 97 3.60 4.43 6.94
C ALA A 97 2.79 3.15 7.15
N ALA A 98 1.91 3.11 8.17
CA ALA A 98 0.98 2.04 8.44
C ALA A 98 0.05 1.79 7.23
N ALA A 99 -0.48 2.85 6.64
CA ALA A 99 -1.30 2.74 5.43
C ALA A 99 -0.53 2.15 4.24
N LYS A 100 0.72 2.57 4.02
CA LYS A 100 1.58 2.01 2.96
C LYS A 100 1.95 0.55 3.23
N ALA A 101 2.22 0.21 4.50
CA ALA A 101 2.50 -1.17 4.91
C ALA A 101 1.29 -2.07 4.63
N TRP A 102 0.09 -1.60 4.94
CA TRP A 102 -1.16 -2.30 4.61
C TRP A 102 -1.30 -2.52 3.10
N VAL A 103 -1.06 -1.50 2.26
CA VAL A 103 -1.08 -1.62 0.79
C VAL A 103 -0.12 -2.71 0.28
N ILE A 104 1.06 -2.82 0.90
CA ILE A 104 2.07 -3.84 0.58
C ILE A 104 1.64 -5.22 1.08
N ALA A 105 1.09 -5.31 2.28
CA ALA A 105 0.61 -6.56 2.87
C ALA A 105 -0.55 -7.17 2.06
N GLN A 106 -1.43 -6.31 1.54
CA GLN A 106 -2.49 -6.69 0.59
C GLN A 106 -1.98 -6.89 -0.85
N GLU A 107 -0.67 -6.79 -1.07
CA GLU A 107 0.01 -6.94 -2.37
C GLU A 107 -0.58 -6.10 -3.52
N LEU A 108 -1.25 -4.99 -3.20
CA LEU A 108 -1.86 -4.10 -4.20
C LEU A 108 -0.79 -3.43 -5.08
N ASP A 109 0.47 -3.41 -4.64
CA ASP A 109 1.61 -2.91 -5.43
C ASP A 109 1.96 -3.79 -6.65
N LYS A 110 1.35 -4.98 -6.77
CA LYS A 110 1.42 -5.83 -7.96
C LYS A 110 0.70 -5.21 -9.15
N SER A 111 -0.54 -4.76 -8.95
CA SER A 111 -1.48 -4.30 -9.98
C SER A 111 -1.65 -2.78 -10.02
N PHE A 112 -1.29 -2.08 -8.94
CA PHE A 112 -1.33 -0.61 -8.86
C PHE A 112 0.06 0.02 -8.90
N ALA A 113 0.14 1.18 -9.53
CA ALA A 113 1.31 2.03 -9.53
C ALA A 113 1.00 3.36 -8.83
N THR A 114 1.98 3.89 -8.12
CA THR A 114 1.90 5.23 -7.53
C THR A 114 1.97 6.29 -8.64
N SER A 115 0.97 7.16 -8.75
CA SER A 115 0.95 8.27 -9.73
C SER A 115 1.42 9.58 -9.13
N ILE A 116 1.03 9.87 -7.89
CA ILE A 116 1.26 11.17 -7.23
C ILE A 116 1.68 10.89 -5.80
N VAL A 117 2.74 11.58 -5.36
CA VAL A 117 3.17 11.65 -3.95
C VAL A 117 3.37 13.12 -3.61
N LYS A 118 2.58 13.65 -2.66
CA LYS A 118 2.61 15.06 -2.25
C LYS A 118 2.30 15.16 -0.76
N GLY A 119 3.32 15.32 0.08
CA GLY A 119 3.17 15.44 1.53
C GLY A 119 2.24 14.37 2.10
N ASN A 120 1.05 14.79 2.53
CA ASN A 120 0.00 13.96 3.12
C ASN A 120 -0.96 13.33 2.11
N TYR A 121 -0.58 13.22 0.83
CA TYR A 121 -1.40 12.65 -0.24
C TYR A 121 -0.59 11.70 -1.13
N VAL A 122 -1.13 10.51 -1.35
CA VAL A 122 -0.61 9.52 -2.30
C VAL A 122 -1.76 9.00 -3.17
N ALA A 123 -1.56 8.95 -4.48
CA ALA A 123 -2.52 8.35 -5.40
C ALA A 123 -1.94 7.10 -6.06
N TYR A 124 -2.78 6.08 -6.18
CA TYR A 124 -2.52 4.82 -6.84
C TYR A 124 -3.50 4.63 -7.98
N HIS A 125 -3.05 4.04 -9.08
CA HIS A 125 -3.86 3.75 -10.25
C HIS A 125 -3.44 2.43 -10.86
N CYS A 126 -4.32 1.80 -11.64
CA CYS A 126 -3.97 0.61 -12.41
C CYS A 126 -2.66 0.83 -13.18
N ARG A 127 -1.74 -0.12 -13.04
CA ARG A 127 -0.42 -0.06 -13.66
C ARG A 127 -0.45 -0.13 -15.18
N LEU A 128 -1.50 -0.71 -15.75
CA LEU A 128 -1.72 -0.81 -17.19
C LEU A 128 -2.55 0.36 -17.74
N ARG A 129 -2.86 1.37 -16.91
CA ARG A 129 -3.51 2.59 -17.37
C ARG A 129 -2.53 3.40 -18.23
N ARG A 130 -3.03 3.97 -19.33
CA ARG A 130 -2.25 4.86 -20.20
C ARG A 130 -1.70 6.04 -19.39
N SER A 131 -0.37 6.14 -19.29
CA SER A 131 0.24 7.38 -18.82
C SER A 131 -0.10 8.48 -19.83
N ARG A 132 -0.82 9.51 -19.39
CA ARG A 132 -1.18 10.66 -20.24
C ARG A 132 0.04 11.42 -20.80
N LYS A 133 1.26 11.10 -20.33
CA LYS A 133 2.47 11.91 -20.55
C LYS A 133 3.19 11.70 -21.88
N SER A 134 2.78 10.81 -22.78
CA SER A 134 3.59 10.59 -24.00
C SER A 134 2.84 10.17 -25.24
N GLU A 135 1.73 10.83 -25.55
CA GLU A 135 1.38 11.00 -26.96
C GLU A 135 2.25 12.17 -27.48
N LYS A 136 3.56 11.94 -27.56
CA LYS A 136 4.40 12.83 -28.37
C LYS A 136 3.92 12.61 -29.79
N LEU A 137 3.38 13.67 -30.41
CA LEU A 137 2.83 13.65 -31.76
C LEU A 137 3.85 13.23 -32.83
N VAL A 138 5.13 13.14 -32.48
CA VAL A 138 6.20 12.70 -33.38
C VAL A 138 6.88 11.46 -32.77
N PRO A 139 6.73 10.27 -33.39
CA PRO A 139 7.53 9.10 -33.07
C PRO A 139 9.00 9.46 -33.22
N ASP A 140 9.79 9.31 -32.15
CA ASP A 140 11.24 9.52 -32.21
C ASP A 140 11.88 8.33 -32.95
N PRO A 141 12.41 8.51 -34.17
CA PRO A 141 12.95 7.41 -34.97
C PRO A 141 14.19 6.77 -34.34
N THR A 142 14.85 7.45 -33.39
CA THR A 142 16.04 6.92 -32.71
C THR A 142 15.71 5.93 -31.59
N LYS A 143 14.46 5.90 -31.12
CA LYS A 143 14.03 4.91 -30.14
C LYS A 143 13.73 3.60 -30.85
N ARG A 144 14.72 2.70 -30.83
CA ARG A 144 14.58 1.28 -31.19
C ARG A 144 13.21 0.77 -30.74
N ARG A 145 12.41 0.24 -31.68
CA ARG A 145 11.09 -0.33 -31.43
C ARG A 145 11.18 -1.28 -30.24
N SER A 146 10.76 -0.80 -29.08
CA SER A 146 10.79 -1.55 -27.83
C SER A 146 10.00 -2.84 -28.03
N VAL A 147 10.57 -3.95 -27.56
CA VAL A 147 9.92 -5.21 -27.17
C VAL A 147 8.41 -5.01 -26.97
N LYS A 148 7.58 -5.88 -27.59
CA LYS A 148 6.10 -5.93 -27.52
C LYS A 148 5.60 -5.13 -26.30
N GLY A 149 5.13 -3.91 -26.56
CA GLY A 149 4.78 -2.97 -25.51
C GLY A 149 3.75 -3.58 -24.56
N LYS A 150 3.83 -3.21 -23.28
CA LYS A 150 2.80 -3.58 -22.29
C LYS A 150 1.43 -3.11 -22.82
N PRO A 151 0.37 -3.93 -22.69
CA PRO A 151 -0.96 -3.51 -23.09
C PRO A 151 -1.37 -2.29 -22.25
N VAL A 152 -2.13 -1.42 -22.90
CA VAL A 152 -2.59 -0.17 -22.31
C VAL A 152 -4.10 -0.18 -22.30
N TYR A 153 -4.68 -0.08 -21.10
CA TYR A 153 -6.13 -0.08 -20.90
C TYR A 153 -6.61 1.28 -20.41
N ASN A 154 -7.87 1.62 -20.68
CA ASN A 154 -8.55 2.76 -20.06
C ASN A 154 -9.13 2.39 -18.69
N CYS A 155 -8.31 1.75 -17.86
CA CYS A 155 -8.72 1.26 -16.55
C CYS A 155 -8.92 2.40 -15.55
N GLN A 156 -10.07 2.42 -14.87
CA GLN A 156 -10.41 3.41 -13.85
C GLN A 156 -10.14 2.92 -12.42
N ALA A 157 -9.58 1.72 -12.23
CA ALA A 157 -9.15 1.24 -10.92
C ALA A 157 -8.12 2.21 -10.35
N GLN A 158 -8.45 2.79 -9.19
CA GLN A 158 -7.61 3.77 -8.51
C GLN A 158 -8.04 3.91 -7.06
N PHE A 159 -7.08 4.22 -6.20
CA PHE A 159 -7.32 4.55 -4.81
C PHE A 159 -6.36 5.65 -4.36
N THR A 160 -6.77 6.40 -3.35
CA THR A 160 -5.99 7.50 -2.79
C THR A 160 -5.83 7.29 -1.31
N LEU A 161 -4.66 7.63 -0.82
CA LEU A 161 -4.32 7.71 0.59
C LEU A 161 -4.09 9.17 0.94
N ASN A 162 -4.90 9.74 1.82
CA ASN A 162 -4.76 11.14 2.20
C ASN A 162 -5.13 11.41 3.66
N LEU A 163 -4.41 12.34 4.29
CA LEU A 163 -4.80 12.87 5.59
C LEU A 163 -6.17 13.54 5.48
N THR A 164 -7.08 13.16 6.37
CA THR A 164 -8.47 13.60 6.37
C THR A 164 -8.88 13.93 7.80
N LYS A 165 -9.49 15.11 7.99
CA LYS A 165 -10.20 15.47 9.22
C LYS A 165 -11.56 14.79 9.25
N LEU A 166 -11.80 13.97 10.26
CA LEU A 166 -13.08 13.29 10.49
C LEU A 166 -13.70 13.77 11.79
N CYS A 167 -15.01 14.04 11.74
CA CYS A 167 -15.83 14.39 12.88
C CYS A 167 -15.94 13.21 13.87
N GLN A 168 -15.91 13.54 15.17
CA GLN A 168 -16.13 12.61 16.29
C GLN A 168 -17.46 12.84 17.04
N CYS A 169 -18.30 13.79 16.60
CA CYS A 169 -19.64 13.97 17.18
C CYS A 169 -20.54 12.75 16.96
N ASP A 170 -21.38 12.45 17.95
CA ASP A 170 -22.35 11.35 17.89
C ASP A 170 -23.48 11.65 16.90
N THR A 171 -24.03 12.85 17.01
CA THR A 171 -25.00 13.43 16.08
C THR A 171 -24.29 14.41 15.15
N VAL A 172 -24.69 14.41 13.87
CA VAL A 172 -24.09 15.28 12.86
C VAL A 172 -25.20 16.04 12.16
N ASP A 173 -25.36 17.31 12.51
CA ASP A 173 -26.22 18.21 11.77
C ASP A 173 -25.50 18.63 10.49
N ASP A 174 -26.12 18.36 9.34
CA ASP A 174 -25.58 18.77 8.05
C ASP A 174 -25.35 20.29 8.04
N ASN A 175 -24.17 20.72 7.58
CA ASN A 175 -23.76 22.13 7.52
C ASN A 175 -23.48 22.83 8.87
N SER A 176 -23.49 22.11 10.00
CA SER A 176 -23.03 22.69 11.27
C SER A 176 -21.50 22.83 11.31
N GLU A 177 -21.02 23.75 12.14
CA GLU A 177 -19.59 23.91 12.42
C GLU A 177 -19.10 22.81 13.39
N CYS A 178 -17.94 22.23 13.11
CA CYS A 178 -17.31 21.17 13.90
C CYS A 178 -15.98 21.61 14.48
N ASN A 179 -15.85 21.51 15.80
CA ASN A 179 -14.57 21.63 16.49
C ASN A 179 -14.07 20.29 17.06
N ASN A 180 -14.91 19.26 17.12
CA ASN A 180 -14.56 17.94 17.63
C ASN A 180 -14.14 16.99 16.50
N TYR A 181 -12.84 16.99 16.17
CA TYR A 181 -12.31 16.20 15.07
C TYR A 181 -10.97 15.55 15.35
N HIS A 182 -10.71 14.50 14.58
CA HIS A 182 -9.43 13.81 14.56
C HIS A 182 -8.90 13.72 13.12
N GLU A 183 -7.59 13.88 12.97
CA GLU A 183 -6.89 13.70 11.70
C GLU A 183 -6.48 12.24 11.52
N THR A 184 -6.91 11.61 10.43
CA THR A 184 -6.52 10.23 10.11
C THR A 184 -6.14 10.09 8.65
N PHE A 185 -5.20 9.20 8.35
CA PHE A 185 -4.90 8.82 6.99
C PHE A 185 -5.98 7.86 6.48
N ARG A 186 -6.74 8.30 5.49
CA ARG A 186 -7.82 7.52 4.89
C ARG A 186 -7.38 6.98 3.54
N LEU A 187 -7.51 5.68 3.35
CA LEU A 187 -7.34 5.01 2.07
C LEU A 187 -8.72 4.76 1.47
N ARG A 188 -9.01 5.35 0.31
CA ARG A 188 -10.33 5.22 -0.35
C ARG A 188 -10.16 5.01 -1.85
N GLY A 189 -10.87 4.03 -2.41
CA GLY A 189 -10.77 3.73 -3.84
C GLY A 189 -11.58 2.54 -4.34
N CYS A 190 -11.39 2.23 -5.62
CA CYS A 190 -11.94 1.06 -6.30
C CYS A 190 -10.77 0.19 -6.75
N LEU A 191 -10.80 -1.07 -6.32
CA LEU A 191 -9.79 -2.08 -6.64
C LEU A 191 -10.12 -2.86 -7.92
N THR A 192 -11.38 -2.84 -8.38
CA THR A 192 -11.79 -3.60 -9.57
C THR A 192 -11.17 -3.03 -10.85
N HIS A 193 -10.52 -3.89 -11.60
CA HIS A 193 -9.99 -3.58 -12.92
C HIS A 193 -11.04 -3.82 -14.01
N SER A 194 -11.10 -2.95 -15.01
CA SER A 194 -11.97 -3.13 -16.19
C SER A 194 -11.38 -4.10 -17.23
N HIS A 195 -10.37 -4.89 -16.85
CA HIS A 195 -9.65 -5.82 -17.70
C HIS A 195 -9.00 -6.88 -16.81
N THR A 196 -8.80 -8.07 -17.36
CA THR A 196 -7.96 -9.10 -16.74
C THR A 196 -6.51 -8.62 -16.74
N ILE A 197 -5.77 -8.92 -15.69
CA ILE A 197 -4.33 -8.65 -15.62
C ILE A 197 -3.62 -9.96 -15.85
N GLU A 198 -2.93 -10.08 -16.99
CA GLU A 198 -2.14 -11.28 -17.23
C GLU A 198 -0.96 -11.36 -16.24
N PRO A 199 -0.65 -12.56 -15.69
CA PRO A 199 0.42 -12.77 -14.72
C PRO A 199 1.77 -12.15 -15.09
N GLN A 200 2.13 -12.15 -16.38
CA GLN A 200 3.37 -11.55 -16.90
C GLN A 200 3.46 -10.03 -16.74
N TYR A 201 2.32 -9.34 -16.63
CA TYR A 201 2.27 -7.89 -16.47
C TYR A 201 2.19 -7.44 -15.01
N LEU A 202 1.97 -8.37 -14.07
CA LEU A 202 2.05 -8.10 -12.65
C LEU A 202 3.46 -7.70 -12.24
N ARG A 203 3.57 -6.83 -11.22
CA ARG A 203 4.85 -6.61 -10.53
C ARG A 203 5.14 -7.80 -9.61
N LEU A 204 6.42 -8.02 -9.32
CA LEU A 204 6.77 -8.68 -8.06
C LEU A 204 6.28 -7.80 -6.92
N SER A 205 5.41 -8.32 -6.05
CA SER A 205 5.03 -7.64 -4.82
C SER A 205 6.29 -7.30 -4.02
N LYS A 206 6.25 -6.20 -3.27
CA LYS A 206 7.38 -5.79 -2.44
C LYS A 206 7.75 -6.85 -1.41
N VAL A 207 6.75 -7.55 -0.85
CA VAL A 207 6.97 -8.69 0.05
C VAL A 207 7.78 -9.78 -0.65
N LYS A 208 7.30 -10.32 -1.78
CA LYS A 208 8.00 -11.37 -2.52
C LYS A 208 9.39 -10.91 -2.98
N ARG A 209 9.50 -9.68 -3.47
CA ARG A 209 10.80 -9.08 -3.86
C ARG A 209 11.79 -9.09 -2.70
N ASN A 210 11.39 -8.66 -1.51
CA ASN A 210 12.25 -8.63 -0.33
C ASN A 210 12.69 -10.03 0.08
N THR A 211 11.77 -11.01 0.03
CA THR A 211 12.10 -12.42 0.29
C THR A 211 13.15 -12.93 -0.70
N LEU A 212 12.95 -12.69 -2.00
CA LEU A 212 13.92 -13.10 -3.03
C LEU A 212 15.28 -12.41 -2.88
N LEU A 213 15.28 -11.11 -2.55
CA LEU A 213 16.51 -10.37 -2.27
C LEU A 213 17.23 -10.94 -1.04
N SER A 214 16.50 -11.32 0.02
CA SER A 214 17.08 -11.96 1.21
C SER A 214 17.72 -13.30 0.88
N LEU A 215 17.06 -14.15 0.09
CA LEU A 215 17.62 -15.43 -0.37
C LEU A 215 18.89 -15.23 -1.22
N LEU A 216 18.87 -14.26 -2.14
CA LEU A 216 20.04 -13.92 -2.96
C LEU A 216 21.20 -13.38 -2.10
N LYS A 217 20.92 -12.54 -1.09
CA LYS A 217 21.93 -12.04 -0.14
C LYS A 217 22.57 -13.17 0.67
N LYS A 218 21.79 -14.19 1.03
CA LYS A 218 22.25 -15.41 1.71
C LYS A 218 23.00 -16.39 0.79
N GLY A 219 23.20 -16.06 -0.49
CA GLY A 219 23.94 -16.89 -1.43
C GLY A 219 23.16 -18.09 -1.98
N VAL A 220 21.83 -18.15 -1.79
CA VAL A 220 21.02 -19.24 -2.33
C VAL A 220 21.04 -19.21 -3.85
N ALA A 221 21.35 -20.34 -4.48
CA ALA A 221 21.42 -20.45 -5.94
C ALA A 221 20.08 -20.12 -6.60
N LYS A 222 20.10 -19.38 -7.72
CA LYS A 222 18.89 -18.95 -8.44
C LYS A 222 18.01 -20.13 -8.87
N SER A 223 18.62 -21.21 -9.34
CA SER A 223 17.91 -22.44 -9.72
C SER A 223 17.13 -23.03 -8.54
N THR A 224 17.75 -23.07 -7.35
CA THR A 224 17.12 -23.49 -6.10
C THR A 224 15.98 -22.55 -5.71
N ILE A 225 16.17 -21.22 -5.81
CA ILE A 225 15.11 -20.24 -5.55
C ILE A 225 13.90 -20.49 -6.45
N LEU A 226 14.12 -20.66 -7.76
CA LEU A 226 13.03 -20.92 -8.71
C LEU A 226 12.29 -22.22 -8.36
N LYS A 227 13.03 -23.33 -8.19
CA LYS A 227 12.46 -24.66 -7.95
C LYS A 227 11.74 -24.79 -6.61
N GLN A 228 12.28 -24.21 -5.54
CA GLN A 228 11.76 -24.43 -4.17
C GLN A 228 10.89 -23.29 -3.66
N TYR A 229 11.08 -22.04 -4.12
CA TYR A 229 10.38 -20.87 -3.55
C TYR A 229 9.42 -20.19 -4.53
N CYS A 230 9.54 -20.49 -5.83
CA CYS A 230 8.68 -19.94 -6.88
C CYS A 230 7.76 -20.99 -7.52
N SER A 231 8.16 -22.27 -7.59
CA SER A 231 7.35 -23.35 -8.19
C SER A 231 6.25 -23.90 -7.28
N LEU A 232 6.15 -23.47 -6.02
CA LEU A 232 5.18 -24.00 -5.06
C LEU A 232 3.75 -23.49 -5.24
N TYR A 233 3.52 -22.48 -6.09
CA TYR A 233 2.18 -21.91 -6.25
C TYR A 233 1.41 -22.70 -7.32
N PRO A 234 0.18 -23.13 -7.02
CA PRO A 234 -0.69 -23.76 -8.00
C PRO A 234 -0.85 -22.85 -9.21
N ALA A 235 -0.77 -23.39 -10.42
CA ALA A 235 -0.95 -22.64 -11.66
C ALA A 235 -2.34 -21.99 -11.77
N GLU A 236 -3.29 -22.38 -10.92
CA GLU A 236 -4.68 -21.93 -10.90
C GLU A 236 -4.88 -20.57 -10.23
N ASP A 237 -3.89 -20.09 -9.49
CA ASP A 237 -4.02 -18.86 -8.70
C ASP A 237 -3.65 -17.65 -9.60
N ALA A 238 -4.68 -17.07 -10.23
CA ALA A 238 -4.55 -16.06 -11.30
C ALA A 238 -3.80 -14.78 -10.88
N ASP A 239 -3.65 -14.53 -9.59
CA ASP A 239 -3.07 -13.31 -9.02
C ASP A 239 -1.55 -13.39 -8.73
N TYR A 240 -0.90 -14.45 -9.21
CA TYR A 240 0.53 -14.68 -8.98
C TYR A 240 1.36 -14.34 -10.21
N LYS A 241 2.36 -13.46 -10.00
CA LYS A 241 3.36 -13.18 -11.03
C LYS A 241 4.25 -14.42 -11.21
N LEU A 242 4.38 -14.90 -12.45
CA LEU A 242 5.40 -15.88 -12.82
C LEU A 242 6.80 -15.28 -12.67
N ILE A 243 7.63 -15.89 -11.83
CA ILE A 243 8.99 -15.43 -11.53
C ILE A 243 9.99 -16.16 -12.42
N THR A 244 10.73 -15.42 -13.22
CA THR A 244 11.68 -15.97 -14.20
C THR A 244 13.13 -15.85 -13.70
N ALA A 245 14.05 -16.58 -14.34
CA ALA A 245 15.49 -16.42 -14.09
C ALA A 245 15.97 -14.97 -14.35
N ILE A 246 15.39 -14.31 -15.36
CA ILE A 246 15.67 -12.91 -15.71
C ILE A 246 15.27 -11.97 -14.56
N ASP A 247 14.14 -12.23 -13.89
CA ASP A 247 13.74 -11.44 -12.71
C ASP A 247 14.79 -11.53 -11.61
N LEU A 248 15.28 -12.74 -11.31
CA LEU A 248 16.32 -12.95 -10.29
C LEU A 248 17.65 -12.31 -10.67
N GLU A 249 18.05 -12.36 -11.94
CA GLU A 249 19.23 -11.64 -12.43
C GLU A 249 19.12 -10.13 -12.27
N ASN A 250 17.94 -9.56 -12.57
CA ASN A 250 17.70 -8.14 -12.39
C ASN A 250 17.77 -7.73 -10.91
N LEU A 251 17.22 -8.56 -10.01
CA LEU A 251 17.32 -8.34 -8.57
C LEU A 251 18.76 -8.45 -8.07
N GLN A 252 19.53 -9.44 -8.53
CA GLN A 252 20.93 -9.57 -8.17
C GLN A 252 21.76 -8.38 -8.67
N ARG A 253 21.54 -7.93 -9.92
CA ARG A 253 22.19 -6.73 -10.46
C ARG A 253 21.87 -5.48 -9.64
N GLN A 254 20.64 -5.36 -9.16
CA GLN A 254 20.28 -4.27 -8.27
C GLN A 254 21.04 -4.34 -6.94
N LEU A 255 21.12 -5.52 -6.31
CA LEU A 255 21.89 -5.70 -5.06
C LEU A 255 23.35 -5.26 -5.22
N MET A 256 23.98 -5.60 -6.35
CA MET A 256 25.36 -5.19 -6.62
C MET A 256 25.50 -3.67 -6.78
N ARG A 257 24.51 -3.00 -7.40
CA ARG A 257 24.49 -1.53 -7.51
C ARG A 257 24.27 -0.86 -6.16
N ASP A 258 23.40 -1.41 -5.33
CA ASP A 258 23.12 -0.87 -4.00
C ASP A 258 24.38 -0.98 -3.12
N LYS A 259 25.16 -2.07 -3.24
CA LYS A 259 26.47 -2.22 -2.60
C LYS A 259 27.51 -1.22 -3.09
N SER A 260 27.59 -0.97 -4.41
CA SER A 260 28.55 0.01 -4.93
C SER A 260 28.23 1.45 -4.56
N ASN A 261 26.95 1.75 -4.28
CA ASN A 261 26.50 3.08 -3.88
C ASN A 261 26.58 3.31 -2.36
N ALA A 262 26.54 2.24 -1.56
CA ALA A 262 26.90 2.29 -0.15
C ALA A 262 28.41 2.50 -0.08
N GLY A 263 28.86 3.75 0.00
CA GLY A 263 30.28 4.08 0.06
C GLY A 263 31.00 3.29 1.18
N PRO A 264 32.33 3.13 1.08
CA PRO A 264 33.15 2.28 1.97
C PRO A 264 33.12 2.63 3.48
N GLY A 265 32.32 3.61 3.91
CA GLY A 265 32.20 4.05 5.31
C GLY A 265 30.97 3.56 6.07
N GLN A 266 30.06 2.77 5.48
CA GLN A 266 28.81 2.36 6.16
C GLN A 266 28.81 0.93 6.74
N GLU A 267 29.73 0.04 6.36
CA GLU A 267 29.71 -1.35 6.82
C GLU A 267 30.21 -1.54 8.28
N ILE A 268 30.85 -0.53 8.88
CA ILE A 268 31.45 -0.67 10.22
C ILE A 268 30.41 -0.49 11.35
N ASN A 269 29.25 0.14 11.10
CA ASN A 269 28.29 0.46 12.17
C ASN A 269 27.20 -0.60 12.42
N GLU A 270 26.86 -1.46 11.46
CA GLU A 270 25.80 -2.47 11.66
C GLU A 270 26.26 -3.66 12.52
N SER A 271 27.57 -3.94 12.60
CA SER A 271 28.11 -4.99 13.49
C SER A 271 28.42 -4.48 14.91
N ALA A 272 28.62 -3.17 15.10
CA ALA A 272 28.90 -2.59 16.41
C ALA A 272 27.64 -2.36 17.26
N GLN A 273 26.48 -2.13 16.63
CA GLN A 273 25.21 -1.90 17.36
C GLN A 273 24.57 -3.18 17.92
N ALA A 274 24.97 -4.37 17.48
CA ALA A 274 24.52 -5.63 18.08
C ALA A 274 25.28 -5.99 19.39
N ALA A 275 26.35 -5.26 19.74
CA ALA A 275 27.21 -5.57 20.87
C ALA A 275 27.08 -4.59 22.06
N VAL A 276 26.22 -3.56 21.98
CA VAL A 276 26.11 -2.49 23.00
C VAL A 276 24.81 -2.56 23.83
N GLU A 277 23.91 -3.52 23.57
CA GLU A 277 22.67 -3.68 24.35
C GLU A 277 22.81 -4.55 25.62
N ASP A 278 24.03 -4.83 26.11
CA ASP A 278 24.27 -5.70 27.28
C ASP A 278 24.96 -5.01 28.48
N GLN A 279 24.98 -3.66 28.54
CA GLN A 279 25.52 -2.93 29.69
C GLN A 279 24.78 -1.61 29.97
N SER A 280 23.56 -1.67 30.55
CA SER A 280 23.01 -0.54 31.31
C SER A 280 22.20 -1.05 32.51
N SER A 281 22.93 -1.49 33.53
CA SER A 281 22.42 -1.74 34.88
C SER A 281 22.59 -0.48 35.75
N GLU A 282 21.54 0.33 35.87
CA GLU A 282 21.32 1.20 37.02
C GLU A 282 20.17 0.63 37.87
N PRO A 283 20.30 0.59 39.21
CA PRO A 283 19.28 0.02 40.08
C PRO A 283 18.21 1.07 40.44
N PRO A 284 16.90 0.74 40.35
CA PRO A 284 15.87 1.55 40.99
C PRO A 284 15.68 1.10 42.44
N SER A 285 15.98 1.99 43.37
CA SER A 285 15.55 1.88 44.77
C SER A 285 14.04 2.13 44.88
N HIS A 286 13.37 1.27 45.67
CA HIS A 286 12.01 1.42 46.19
C HIS A 286 10.84 1.24 45.21
N ARG A 287 10.25 0.03 45.25
CA ARG A 287 8.82 -0.23 45.49
C ARG A 287 8.60 -1.73 45.63
N ASP A 288 8.52 -2.17 46.89
CA ASP A 288 7.91 -3.45 47.25
C ASP A 288 6.40 -3.38 46.93
N ASP A 289 5.81 -4.54 46.59
CA ASP A 289 4.40 -4.78 46.24
C ASP A 289 4.02 -4.76 44.74
N ALA A 290 4.66 -5.61 43.92
CA ALA A 290 4.09 -6.09 42.64
C ALA A 290 4.77 -7.35 42.06
N LEU A 291 5.20 -8.29 42.90
CA LEU A 291 6.00 -9.45 42.46
C LEU A 291 5.16 -10.75 42.39
N GLU A 292 4.17 -10.81 41.50
CA GLU A 292 3.47 -12.08 41.20
C GLU A 292 2.99 -12.24 39.74
N HIS A 293 3.40 -11.37 38.81
CA HIS A 293 2.95 -11.43 37.41
C HIS A 293 4.05 -11.47 36.34
N LEU A 294 5.33 -11.61 36.72
CA LEU A 294 6.45 -11.62 35.77
C LEU A 294 6.92 -13.03 35.33
N GLU A 295 6.36 -14.11 35.85
CA GLU A 295 6.72 -15.49 35.43
C GLU A 295 5.94 -15.99 34.19
N GLN A 296 4.87 -15.31 33.78
CA GLN A 296 4.06 -15.72 32.61
C GLN A 296 4.72 -15.54 31.23
N PRO A 297 5.59 -14.54 30.96
CA PRO A 297 6.16 -14.35 29.62
C PRO A 297 7.19 -15.43 29.24
N GLU A 298 8.04 -15.87 30.18
CA GLU A 298 9.06 -16.89 29.91
C GLU A 298 8.44 -18.27 29.71
N SER A 299 7.45 -18.64 30.53
CA SER A 299 6.73 -19.90 30.35
C SER A 299 6.02 -19.95 28.99
N ARG A 300 5.40 -18.84 28.54
CA ARG A 300 4.78 -18.76 27.20
C ARG A 300 5.82 -18.84 26.07
N ARG A 301 6.99 -18.24 26.25
CA ARG A 301 8.09 -18.28 25.28
C ARG A 301 8.68 -19.68 25.15
N LEU A 302 8.90 -20.39 26.26
CA LEU A 302 9.38 -21.77 26.26
C LEU A 302 8.35 -22.74 25.65
N GLN A 303 7.07 -22.52 25.91
CA GLN A 303 5.98 -23.30 25.31
C GLN A 303 5.89 -23.09 23.78
N ALA A 304 6.14 -21.86 23.31
CA ALA A 304 6.21 -21.54 21.88
C ALA A 304 7.46 -22.11 21.17
N ILE A 305 8.59 -22.20 21.88
CA ILE A 305 9.81 -22.84 21.34
C ILE A 305 9.62 -24.36 21.25
N SER A 306 9.05 -24.98 22.28
CA SER A 306 8.73 -26.41 22.28
C SER A 306 7.75 -26.79 21.16
N SER A 307 6.77 -25.94 20.85
CA SER A 307 5.85 -26.21 19.76
C SER A 307 6.53 -26.12 18.39
N LEU A 308 7.48 -25.18 18.20
CA LEU A 308 8.25 -25.06 16.95
C LEU A 308 9.11 -26.27 16.63
N ASP A 309 9.75 -26.89 17.63
CA ASP A 309 10.58 -28.08 17.39
C ASP A 309 9.72 -29.33 17.11
N GLN A 310 8.53 -29.43 17.72
CA GLN A 310 7.52 -30.43 17.33
C GLN A 310 7.05 -30.23 15.88
N TRP A 311 6.89 -28.98 15.44
CA TRP A 311 6.54 -28.66 14.05
C TRP A 311 7.64 -29.05 13.05
N LYS A 312 8.92 -28.81 13.37
CA LYS A 312 10.04 -29.22 12.52
C LYS A 312 10.08 -30.74 12.38
N ALA A 313 10.00 -31.46 13.51
CA ALA A 313 9.98 -32.92 13.49
C ALA A 313 8.81 -33.48 12.66
N PHE A 314 7.62 -32.86 12.74
CA PHE A 314 6.46 -33.23 11.95
C PHE A 314 6.64 -32.98 10.44
N LEU A 315 7.23 -31.84 10.07
CA LEU A 315 7.50 -31.52 8.66
C LEU A 315 8.57 -32.44 8.05
N GLU A 316 9.54 -32.84 8.85
CA GLU A 316 10.63 -33.76 8.48
C GLU A 316 10.22 -35.24 8.43
N MET A 317 9.03 -35.61 8.92
CA MET A 317 8.53 -36.99 8.77
C MET A 317 8.38 -37.36 7.29
N ASP A 318 8.94 -38.50 6.87
CA ASP A 318 8.80 -39.03 5.51
C ASP A 318 7.44 -39.74 5.34
N LYS A 319 6.37 -38.96 5.49
CA LYS A 319 4.98 -39.43 5.36
C LYS A 319 4.25 -38.71 4.24
N PRO A 320 3.35 -39.41 3.52
CA PRO A 320 2.51 -38.78 2.50
C PRO A 320 1.62 -37.68 3.11
N TRP A 321 1.35 -36.64 2.33
CA TRP A 321 0.62 -35.45 2.79
C TRP A 321 -0.79 -35.75 3.33
N SER A 322 -1.44 -36.80 2.83
CA SER A 322 -2.74 -37.26 3.31
C SER A 322 -2.72 -37.68 4.79
N GLU A 323 -1.67 -38.36 5.25
CA GLU A 323 -1.50 -38.73 6.65
C GLU A 323 -1.13 -37.51 7.51
N LYS A 324 -0.25 -36.63 7.00
CA LYS A 324 0.08 -35.38 7.70
C LYS A 324 -1.16 -34.53 7.92
N ARG A 325 -2.04 -34.43 6.92
CA ARG A 325 -3.30 -33.69 7.05
C ARG A 325 -4.24 -34.28 8.11
N ALA A 326 -4.40 -35.61 8.15
CA ALA A 326 -5.23 -36.26 9.16
C ALA A 326 -4.68 -36.07 10.60
N LEU A 327 -3.35 -35.98 10.75
CA LEU A 327 -2.71 -35.69 12.04
C LEU A 327 -2.91 -34.24 12.49
N ILE A 328 -2.94 -33.29 11.55
CA ILE A 328 -3.26 -31.88 11.83
C ILE A 328 -4.73 -31.75 12.25
N GLU A 329 -5.66 -32.42 11.55
CA GLU A 329 -7.09 -32.37 11.87
C GLU A 329 -7.42 -33.02 13.22
N LYS A 330 -6.61 -34.00 13.68
CA LYS A 330 -6.77 -34.65 15.00
C LYS A 330 -6.18 -33.88 16.18
N ASN A 331 -5.31 -32.89 15.93
CA ASN A 331 -4.68 -32.11 17.00
C ASN A 331 -5.24 -30.68 16.94
N GLU A 332 -6.23 -30.38 17.77
CA GLU A 332 -6.86 -29.05 17.85
C GLU A 332 -5.82 -27.94 18.13
N ASP A 333 -4.79 -28.24 18.92
CA ASP A 333 -3.67 -27.31 19.21
C ASP A 333 -2.79 -27.02 18.00
N LEU A 334 -2.55 -28.01 17.12
CA LEU A 334 -1.83 -27.81 15.86
C LEU A 334 -2.69 -27.02 14.86
N GLY A 335 -4.00 -27.24 14.88
CA GLY A 335 -4.98 -26.48 14.10
C GLY A 335 -5.05 -25.00 14.49
N GLN A 336 -4.99 -24.69 15.79
CA GLN A 336 -5.02 -23.31 16.29
C GLN A 336 -3.74 -22.51 15.94
N CYS A 337 -2.56 -23.14 15.94
CA CYS A 337 -1.34 -22.46 15.46
C CYS A 337 -1.40 -22.15 13.95
N LEU A 338 -2.04 -23.01 13.15
CA LEU A 338 -2.25 -22.76 11.72
C LEU A 338 -3.26 -21.63 11.47
N SER A 339 -4.31 -21.51 12.30
CA SER A 339 -5.29 -20.42 12.19
C SER A 339 -4.71 -19.08 12.65
N LEU A 340 -3.84 -19.06 13.68
CA LEU A 340 -3.13 -17.85 14.13
C LEU A 340 -2.06 -17.36 13.14
N SER A 341 -1.43 -18.26 12.37
CA SER A 341 -0.57 -17.87 11.23
C SER A 341 -1.35 -17.41 9.99
N ARG A 342 -2.66 -17.61 9.97
CA ARG A 342 -3.62 -17.14 8.95
C ARG A 342 -4.54 -16.04 9.49
N TYR A 343 -3.99 -14.98 10.09
CA TYR A 343 -4.72 -13.72 10.16
C TYR A 343 -4.55 -12.94 8.87
N GLY A 344 -5.52 -13.15 7.98
CA GLY A 344 -5.71 -12.42 6.74
C GLY A 344 -6.80 -13.01 5.83
N ASN A 345 -7.78 -13.74 6.37
CA ASN A 345 -8.92 -14.20 5.57
C ASN A 345 -10.00 -13.11 5.50
N ILE A 346 -10.21 -12.66 4.27
CA ILE A 346 -11.38 -11.94 3.79
C ILE A 346 -12.59 -12.87 3.94
N ILE A 347 -13.58 -12.47 4.74
CA ILE A 347 -14.91 -13.08 4.71
C ILE A 347 -15.69 -12.40 3.57
N PRO A 348 -16.13 -13.10 2.52
CA PRO A 348 -17.18 -12.58 1.66
C PRO A 348 -18.51 -12.74 2.41
N HIS A 349 -19.13 -11.62 2.78
CA HIS A 349 -20.55 -11.62 3.12
C HIS A 349 -21.35 -12.00 1.86
N GLY A 350 -21.80 -13.27 1.80
CA GLY A 350 -22.81 -13.70 0.85
C GLY A 350 -24.14 -13.04 1.19
N ASN A 351 -24.62 -12.15 0.32
CA ASN A 351 -26.01 -11.74 0.30
C ASN A 351 -26.81 -12.84 -0.40
N GLU A 352 -27.45 -13.71 0.37
CA GLU A 352 -28.53 -14.54 -0.14
C GLU A 352 -29.74 -13.64 -0.45
N ARG A 353 -29.97 -13.36 -1.73
CA ARG A 353 -31.27 -12.90 -2.20
C ARG A 353 -32.09 -14.12 -2.57
N THR A 354 -33.06 -14.43 -1.72
CA THR A 354 -34.21 -15.29 -2.04
C THR A 354 -34.99 -14.64 -3.19
N ASN A 355 -34.98 -15.27 -4.37
CA ASN A 355 -35.96 -14.98 -5.41
C ASN A 355 -37.29 -15.65 -5.02
N SER A 356 -38.23 -14.85 -4.52
CA SER A 356 -39.64 -15.21 -4.52
C SER A 356 -40.16 -15.08 -5.96
N LEU A 357 -40.39 -16.23 -6.61
CA LEU A 357 -41.28 -16.35 -7.76
C LEU A 357 -42.71 -16.09 -7.28
N HIS A 358 -43.34 -15.03 -7.78
CA HIS A 358 -44.80 -14.95 -7.82
C HIS A 358 -45.26 -15.23 -9.25
N SER A 359 -46.09 -16.27 -9.36
CA SER A 359 -47.09 -16.46 -10.42
C SER A 359 -48.22 -15.45 -10.26
#